data_AF-A0A850SSM4-F1
#
_entry.id   AF-A0A850SSM4-F1
#
_cell.length_a   1.000
_cell.length_b   1.000
_cell.length_c   1.000
_cell.angle_alpha   90.00
_cell.angle_beta   90.00
_cell.angle_gamma   90.00
#
_symmetry.space_group_name_H-M   'P 1'
#
loop_
_entity.id
_entity.type
_entity.pdbx_description
1 polymer ?
#
loop_
_entity_poly.entity_id
_entity_poly.type
_entity_poly.pdbx_seq_one_letter_code
_entity_poly.pdbx_strand_id
1 'polypeptide(L)'
;MKMQSLTSVGQSIVIRLALAGAAVCGLAFATPASARESRDIVINIGKDGDLLEQLIELDQDGIDEMRAEIAAARADVAEAIADIEEAREEVKGVPGARIILRIAFASARAGASTAVDEALGEARVEIDRAESELRAADVSAEERDETQGAIEALREELDALEVVLNDLLDALRA
;
A
#
# COMPACT_ATOMS: atom_id res chain seq x y z
N MET A 1 10.84 -12.63 42.53
CA MET A 1 10.67 -11.55 41.54
C MET A 1 10.81 -12.17 40.16
N LYS A 2 9.72 -12.21 39.39
CA LYS A 2 9.73 -12.61 37.98
C LYS A 2 10.25 -11.42 37.18
N MET A 3 11.40 -11.56 36.53
CA MET A 3 11.74 -10.78 35.34
C MET A 3 11.37 -11.65 34.15
N GLN A 4 10.15 -11.46 33.66
CA GLN A 4 9.80 -11.89 32.32
C GLN A 4 10.37 -10.82 31.39
N SER A 5 11.50 -11.15 30.76
CA SER A 5 12.01 -10.46 29.59
C SER A 5 10.93 -10.58 28.52
N LEU A 6 10.12 -9.53 28.38
CA LEU A 6 9.18 -9.39 27.30
C LEU A 6 10.01 -9.35 26.02
N THR A 7 9.88 -10.43 25.25
CA THR A 7 9.92 -10.44 23.79
C THR A 7 9.89 -9.03 23.19
N SER A 8 11.06 -8.55 22.78
CA SER A 8 11.21 -7.64 21.65
C SER A 8 10.59 -8.37 20.47
N VAL A 9 9.32 -8.07 20.21
CA VAL A 9 8.66 -8.37 18.95
C VAL A 9 9.10 -7.22 18.07
N GLY A 10 10.11 -7.44 17.24
CA GLY A 10 10.56 -6.47 16.25
C GLY A 10 9.35 -5.91 15.52
N GLN A 11 9.06 -4.63 15.74
CA GLN A 11 8.05 -3.90 15.01
C GLN A 11 8.67 -3.54 13.68
N SER A 12 8.68 -4.50 12.75
CA SER A 12 9.00 -4.26 11.35
C SER A 12 8.15 -3.09 10.85
N ILE A 13 8.72 -2.22 10.00
CA ILE A 13 7.92 -1.25 9.24
C ILE A 13 7.05 -2.06 8.27
N VAL A 14 5.85 -2.42 8.72
CA VAL A 14 4.96 -3.30 7.97
C VAL A 14 4.14 -2.46 7.00
N ILE A 15 4.61 -2.32 5.76
CA ILE A 15 3.83 -1.70 4.68
C ILE A 15 2.90 -2.77 4.11
N ARG A 16 1.80 -3.03 4.83
CA ARG A 16 0.77 -3.98 4.38
C ARG A 16 -0.15 -3.35 3.35
N LEU A 17 0.25 -3.35 2.08
CA LEU A 17 -0.67 -3.02 1.00
C LEU A 17 -1.62 -4.21 0.75
N ALA A 18 -2.81 -4.17 1.36
CA ALA A 18 -3.88 -5.10 1.03
C ALA A 18 -4.60 -4.61 -0.23
N LEU A 19 -4.03 -4.88 -1.42
CA LEU A 19 -4.73 -4.62 -2.67
C LEU A 19 -5.83 -5.66 -2.82
N ALA A 20 -7.07 -5.26 -2.55
CA ALA A 20 -8.22 -6.11 -2.79
C ALA A 20 -8.37 -6.29 -4.29
N GLY A 21 -7.79 -7.37 -4.81
CA GLY A 21 -8.02 -7.82 -6.17
C GLY A 21 -9.52 -7.81 -6.43
N ALA A 22 -9.97 -6.84 -7.21
CA ALA A 22 -11.32 -6.77 -7.72
C ALA A 22 -11.45 -7.81 -8.83
N ALA A 23 -11.16 -9.07 -8.53
CA ALA A 23 -11.56 -10.22 -9.32
C ALA A 23 -13.08 -10.44 -9.12
N VAL A 24 -13.86 -9.40 -9.43
CA VAL A 24 -15.30 -9.48 -9.64
C VAL A 24 -15.52 -9.44 -11.15
N CYS A 25 -15.01 -10.47 -11.84
CA CYS A 25 -15.46 -10.81 -13.20
C CYS A 25 -15.66 -12.32 -13.36
N GLY A 26 -15.90 -13.05 -12.28
CA GLY A 26 -16.60 -14.33 -12.36
C GLY A 26 -18.08 -14.09 -12.69
N LEU A 27 -18.43 -14.09 -13.98
CA LEU A 27 -19.81 -14.27 -14.45
C LEU A 27 -20.33 -15.65 -14.00
N ALA A 28 -20.73 -15.75 -12.74
CA ALA A 28 -21.55 -16.85 -12.26
C ALA A 28 -22.76 -16.24 -11.55
N PHE A 29 -23.92 -16.45 -12.17
CA PHE A 29 -25.23 -16.20 -11.60
C PHE A 29 -25.28 -16.69 -10.13
N ALA A 30 -25.82 -15.85 -9.24
CA ALA A 30 -26.23 -16.17 -7.87
C ALA A 30 -25.18 -16.15 -6.75
N THR A 31 -24.52 -15.01 -6.51
CA THR A 31 -23.98 -14.71 -5.16
C THR A 31 -24.62 -13.43 -4.62
N PRO A 32 -25.27 -13.47 -3.44
CA PRO A 32 -25.99 -12.33 -2.90
C PRO A 32 -25.03 -11.18 -2.57
N ALA A 33 -25.54 -9.95 -2.72
CA ALA A 33 -24.86 -8.67 -2.55
C ALA A 33 -24.34 -8.36 -1.12
N SER A 34 -24.09 -9.37 -0.29
CA SER A 34 -23.78 -9.27 1.14
C SER A 34 -22.35 -9.67 1.51
N ALA A 35 -21.41 -9.64 0.56
CA ALA A 35 -19.98 -9.87 0.82
C ALA A 35 -19.09 -8.76 0.25
N ARG A 36 -19.59 -7.52 0.23
CA ARG A 36 -18.72 -6.34 0.11
C ARG A 36 -18.16 -6.04 1.51
N GLU A 37 -17.13 -6.78 1.92
CA GLU A 37 -16.11 -6.12 2.74
C GLU A 37 -15.43 -5.15 1.77
N SER A 38 -15.77 -3.85 1.90
CA SER A 38 -14.88 -2.80 1.40
C SER A 38 -13.56 -3.02 2.09
N ARG A 39 -12.63 -3.67 1.39
CA ARG A 39 -11.27 -3.84 1.86
C ARG A 39 -10.59 -2.51 1.59
N ASP A 40 -10.35 -1.77 2.67
CA ASP A 40 -9.64 -0.51 2.63
C ASP A 40 -8.21 -0.73 2.15
N ILE A 41 -7.72 0.14 1.27
CA ILE A 41 -6.28 0.22 0.98
C ILE A 41 -5.66 0.88 2.21
N VAL A 42 -4.95 0.10 3.02
CA VAL A 42 -4.33 0.61 4.26
C VAL A 42 -2.83 0.62 4.09
N ILE A 43 -2.23 1.79 3.91
CA ILE A 43 -0.77 1.94 4.00
C ILE A 43 -0.47 2.24 5.47
N ASN A 44 -0.11 1.22 6.25
CA ASN A 44 0.28 1.43 7.65
C ASN A 44 1.76 1.80 7.70
N ILE A 45 2.09 3.07 7.92
CA ILE A 45 3.45 3.50 8.26
C ILE A 45 3.40 4.06 9.68
N GLY A 46 4.24 3.53 10.58
CA GLY A 46 4.44 4.12 11.90
C GLY A 46 3.19 4.14 12.79
N LYS A 47 2.39 3.07 12.79
CA LYS A 47 1.17 3.00 13.60
C LYS A 47 1.51 3.24 15.08
N ASP A 48 0.90 4.27 15.66
CA ASP A 48 1.08 4.78 17.03
C ASP A 48 2.17 5.86 17.25
N GLY A 49 2.63 6.51 16.19
CA GLY A 49 3.44 7.74 16.30
C GLY A 49 4.91 7.48 16.65
N ASP A 50 5.40 6.30 16.28
CA ASP A 50 6.74 5.82 16.61
C ASP A 50 7.56 5.46 15.35
N LEU A 51 7.24 6.10 14.22
CA LEU A 51 7.96 5.89 12.97
C LEU A 51 9.45 6.20 13.12
N LEU A 52 9.80 7.24 13.89
CA LEU A 52 11.20 7.57 14.15
C LEU A 52 11.92 6.44 14.89
N GLU A 53 11.34 5.88 15.95
CA GLU A 53 11.97 4.78 16.70
C GLU A 53 12.15 3.55 15.81
N GLN A 54 11.13 3.21 15.00
CA GLN A 54 11.24 2.15 14.00
C GLN A 54 12.35 2.38 12.97
N LEU A 55 12.53 3.63 12.52
CA LEU A 55 13.56 3.98 11.54
C LEU A 55 14.96 4.02 12.15
N ILE A 56 15.09 4.33 13.44
CA ILE A 56 16.36 4.24 14.18
C ILE A 56 16.76 2.77 14.38
N GLU A 57 15.80 1.89 14.61
CA GLU A 57 16.03 0.44 14.73
C GLU A 57 16.25 -0.24 13.36
N LEU A 58 15.92 0.44 12.25
CA LEU A 58 15.99 -0.12 10.92
C LEU A 58 17.43 -0.15 10.41
N ASP A 59 17.96 -1.36 10.28
CA ASP A 59 19.24 -1.59 9.62
C ASP A 59 19.08 -1.77 8.10
N GLN A 60 20.19 -2.02 7.41
CA GLN A 60 20.19 -2.23 5.96
C GLN A 60 19.34 -3.44 5.54
N ASP A 61 19.32 -4.50 6.34
CA ASP A 61 18.51 -5.70 6.06
C ASP A 61 17.00 -5.36 6.17
N GLY A 62 16.62 -4.55 7.15
CA GLY A 62 15.26 -4.03 7.30
C GLY A 62 14.83 -3.12 6.13
N ILE A 63 15.72 -2.26 5.64
CA ILE A 63 15.46 -1.45 4.43
C ILE A 63 15.24 -2.35 3.21
N ASP A 64 16.07 -3.39 3.04
CA ASP A 64 15.97 -4.31 1.91
C ASP A 64 14.70 -5.17 1.98
N GLU A 65 14.28 -5.60 3.17
CA GLU A 65 13.00 -6.28 3.38
C GLU A 65 11.81 -5.37 3.01
N MET A 66 11.80 -4.13 3.49
CA MET A 66 10.77 -3.14 3.16
C MET A 66 10.70 -2.88 1.65
N ARG A 67 11.85 -2.73 0.98
CA ARG A 67 11.91 -2.59 -0.48
C ARG A 67 11.34 -3.81 -1.21
N ALA A 68 11.62 -5.01 -0.70
CA ALA A 68 11.08 -6.25 -1.25
C ALA A 68 9.55 -6.32 -1.09
N GLU A 69 9.01 -5.92 0.07
CA GLU A 69 7.56 -5.86 0.31
C GLU A 69 6.88 -4.87 -0.66
N ILE A 70 7.44 -3.67 -0.84
CA ILE A 70 6.89 -2.68 -1.78
C ILE A 70 7.02 -3.18 -3.23
N ALA A 71 8.13 -3.83 -3.59
CA ALA A 71 8.29 -4.42 -4.91
C ALA A 71 7.25 -5.52 -5.18
N ALA A 72 6.95 -6.38 -4.21
CA ALA A 72 5.89 -7.37 -4.30
C ALA A 72 4.52 -6.69 -4.47
N ALA A 73 4.23 -5.65 -3.67
CA ALA A 73 3.00 -4.90 -3.78
C ALA A 73 2.82 -4.24 -5.17
N ARG A 74 3.90 -3.71 -5.76
CA ARG A 74 3.87 -3.20 -7.15
C ARG A 74 3.60 -4.31 -8.18
N ALA A 75 4.11 -5.51 -7.96
CA ALA A 75 3.84 -6.66 -8.83
C ALA A 75 2.37 -7.08 -8.76
N ASP A 76 1.78 -7.10 -7.57
CA ASP A 76 0.34 -7.39 -7.38
C ASP A 76 -0.54 -6.35 -8.09
N VAL A 77 -0.15 -5.07 -8.06
CA VAL A 77 -0.84 -4.02 -8.82
C VAL A 77 -0.75 -4.26 -10.33
N ALA A 78 0.42 -4.67 -10.83
CA ALA A 78 0.60 -4.98 -12.26
C ALA A 78 -0.24 -6.19 -12.70
N GLU A 79 -0.35 -7.23 -11.87
CA GLU A 79 -1.26 -8.37 -12.10
C GLU A 79 -2.72 -7.91 -12.14
N ALA A 80 -3.15 -7.06 -11.19
CA ALA A 80 -4.50 -6.53 -11.18
C ALA A 80 -4.84 -5.70 -12.44
N ILE A 81 -3.86 -4.97 -13.00
CA ILE A 81 -4.03 -4.26 -14.27
C ILE A 81 -4.22 -5.26 -15.42
N ALA A 82 -3.43 -6.33 -15.47
CA ALA A 82 -3.57 -7.38 -16.49
C ALA A 82 -4.95 -8.06 -16.43
N ASP A 83 -5.44 -8.37 -15.23
CA ASP A 83 -6.78 -8.93 -15.01
C ASP A 83 -7.90 -8.01 -15.52
N ILE A 84 -7.75 -6.69 -15.33
CA ILE A 84 -8.69 -5.68 -15.85
C ILE A 84 -8.71 -5.72 -17.38
N GLU A 85 -7.54 -5.85 -18.01
CA GLU A 85 -7.44 -5.96 -19.47
C GLU A 85 -8.05 -7.26 -19.99
N GLU A 86 -7.79 -8.39 -19.33
CA GLU A 86 -8.40 -9.67 -19.66
C GLU A 86 -9.93 -9.61 -19.55
N ALA A 87 -10.46 -9.08 -18.44
CA ALA A 87 -11.91 -8.93 -18.25
C ALA A 87 -12.57 -8.08 -19.35
N ARG A 88 -11.86 -7.07 -19.89
CA ARG A 88 -12.34 -6.29 -21.03
C ARG A 88 -12.39 -7.12 -22.31
N GLU A 89 -11.41 -7.96 -22.54
CA GLU A 89 -11.39 -8.87 -23.69
C GLU A 89 -12.50 -9.91 -23.60
N GLU A 90 -12.74 -10.50 -22.42
CA GLU A 90 -13.78 -11.52 -22.21
C GLU A 90 -15.19 -11.01 -22.50
N VAL A 91 -15.48 -9.75 -22.16
CA VAL A 91 -16.82 -9.17 -22.42
C VAL A 91 -17.01 -8.76 -23.88
N LYS A 92 -15.99 -8.85 -24.74
CA LYS A 92 -16.13 -8.55 -26.17
C LYS A 92 -17.06 -9.57 -26.81
N GLY A 93 -18.21 -9.08 -27.27
CA GLY A 93 -19.22 -9.91 -27.94
C GLY A 93 -20.33 -10.42 -27.03
N VAL A 94 -20.28 -10.14 -25.72
CA VAL A 94 -21.40 -10.41 -24.81
C VAL A 94 -22.30 -9.17 -24.73
N PRO A 95 -23.55 -9.22 -25.23
CA PRO A 95 -24.45 -8.07 -25.23
C PRO A 95 -24.70 -7.55 -23.80
N GLY A 96 -24.48 -6.25 -23.58
CA GLY A 96 -24.71 -5.60 -22.29
C GLY A 96 -23.60 -5.77 -21.24
N ALA A 97 -22.74 -6.78 -21.35
CA ALA A 97 -21.66 -7.03 -20.37
C ALA A 97 -20.69 -5.86 -20.24
N ARG A 98 -20.39 -5.16 -21.34
CA ARG A 98 -19.52 -3.96 -21.33
C ARG A 98 -20.06 -2.82 -20.45
N ILE A 99 -21.38 -2.65 -20.40
CA ILE A 99 -22.01 -1.61 -19.57
C ILE A 99 -21.88 -1.97 -18.09
N ILE A 100 -22.13 -3.25 -17.76
CA ILE A 100 -22.00 -3.77 -16.40
C ILE A 100 -20.55 -3.65 -15.91
N LEU A 101 -19.59 -4.06 -16.75
CA LEU A 101 -18.16 -3.97 -16.44
C LEU A 101 -17.75 -2.52 -16.16
N ARG A 102 -18.19 -1.58 -17.00
CA ARG A 102 -17.89 -0.16 -16.81
C ARG A 102 -18.45 0.40 -15.49
N ILE A 103 -19.65 -0.02 -15.09
CA ILE A 103 -20.23 0.37 -13.79
C ILE A 103 -19.42 -0.21 -12.63
N ALA A 104 -19.00 -1.48 -12.74
CA ALA A 104 -18.16 -2.12 -11.75
C ALA A 104 -16.83 -1.39 -11.58
N PHE A 105 -16.11 -1.12 -12.68
CA PHE A 105 -14.84 -0.39 -12.64
C PHE A 105 -14.99 1.05 -12.15
N ALA A 106 -16.04 1.77 -12.56
CA ALA A 106 -16.31 3.11 -12.05
C ALA A 106 -16.53 3.12 -10.52
N SER A 107 -17.22 2.11 -9.99
CA SER A 107 -17.44 1.96 -8.55
C SER A 107 -16.13 1.62 -7.82
N ALA A 108 -15.33 0.69 -8.36
CA ALA A 108 -14.03 0.30 -7.80
C ALA A 108 -13.06 1.50 -7.77
N ARG A 109 -12.98 2.25 -8.88
CA ARG A 109 -12.15 3.45 -8.98
C ARG A 109 -12.54 4.52 -7.97
N ALA A 110 -13.83 4.78 -7.80
CA ALA A 110 -14.31 5.78 -6.85
C ALA A 110 -13.92 5.44 -5.41
N GLY A 111 -13.98 4.16 -5.02
CA GLY A 111 -13.52 3.72 -3.70
C GLY A 111 -11.99 3.74 -3.57
N ALA A 112 -11.28 3.23 -4.57
CA ALA A 112 -9.83 3.13 -4.54
C ALA A 112 -9.15 4.50 -4.58
N SER A 113 -9.63 5.46 -5.37
CA SER A 113 -8.99 6.79 -5.51
C SER A 113 -8.91 7.52 -4.17
N THR A 114 -10.03 7.63 -3.45
CA THR A 114 -10.04 8.30 -2.14
C THR A 114 -9.13 7.57 -1.14
N ALA A 115 -9.18 6.24 -1.10
CA ALA A 115 -8.37 5.47 -0.17
C ALA A 115 -6.87 5.56 -0.47
N VAL A 116 -6.48 5.56 -1.76
CA VAL A 116 -5.09 5.75 -2.18
C VAL A 116 -4.60 7.15 -1.79
N ASP A 117 -5.37 8.19 -2.09
CA ASP A 117 -5.01 9.57 -1.78
C ASP A 117 -4.84 9.79 -0.27
N GLU A 118 -5.78 9.27 0.53
CA GLU A 118 -5.73 9.35 1.99
C GLU A 118 -4.53 8.58 2.55
N ALA A 119 -4.34 7.32 2.14
CA ALA A 119 -3.27 6.46 2.65
C ALA A 119 -1.86 6.98 2.29
N LEU A 120 -1.66 7.44 1.05
CA LEU A 120 -0.39 8.04 0.64
C LEU A 120 -0.15 9.39 1.33
N GLY A 121 -1.21 10.17 1.52
CA GLY A 121 -1.15 11.44 2.25
C GLY A 121 -0.73 11.26 3.70
N GLU A 122 -1.37 10.32 4.41
CA GLU A 122 -1.04 9.97 5.80
C GLU A 122 0.40 9.45 5.91
N ALA A 123 0.79 8.53 5.03
CA ALA A 123 2.16 8.01 4.95
C ALA A 123 3.21 9.12 4.81
N ARG A 124 2.98 10.08 3.92
CA ARG A 124 3.87 11.23 3.71
C ARG A 124 3.96 12.13 4.94
N VAL A 125 2.83 12.39 5.59
CA VAL A 125 2.78 13.20 6.82
C VAL A 125 3.58 12.54 7.94
N GLU A 126 3.46 11.22 8.12
CA GLU A 126 4.23 10.50 9.13
C GLU A 126 5.73 10.50 8.83
N ILE A 127 6.13 10.35 7.56
CA ILE A 127 7.55 10.47 7.16
C ILE A 127 8.10 11.87 7.43
N ASP A 128 7.35 12.92 7.06
CA ASP A 128 7.76 14.31 7.32
C ASP A 128 7.88 14.60 8.81
N ARG A 129 6.99 14.00 9.61
CA ARG A 129 7.04 14.06 11.06
C ARG A 129 8.30 13.37 11.60
N ALA A 130 8.57 12.14 11.19
CA ALA A 130 9.76 11.39 11.61
C ALA A 130 11.05 12.14 11.25
N GLU A 131 11.12 12.74 10.06
CA GLU A 131 12.26 13.58 9.67
C GLU A 131 12.40 14.81 10.57
N SER A 132 11.30 15.48 10.92
CA SER A 132 11.33 16.62 11.83
C SER A 132 11.78 16.21 13.25
N GLU A 133 11.34 15.05 13.73
CA GLU A 133 11.71 14.52 15.04
C GLU A 133 13.18 14.09 15.06
N LEU A 134 13.70 13.46 14.01
CA LEU A 134 15.12 13.08 13.86
C LEU A 134 16.05 14.30 13.98
N ARG A 135 15.65 15.45 13.41
CA ARG A 135 16.42 16.70 13.52
C ARG A 135 16.52 17.23 14.95
N ALA A 136 15.53 16.94 15.79
CA ALA A 136 15.49 17.34 17.19
C ALA A 136 16.04 16.26 18.15
N ALA A 137 16.23 15.04 17.67
CA ALA A 137 16.64 13.89 18.47
C ALA A 137 18.12 13.97 18.91
N ASP A 138 18.37 13.53 20.13
CA ASP A 138 19.71 13.37 20.71
C ASP A 138 20.28 12.01 20.33
N VAL A 139 20.57 11.84 19.05
CA VAL A 139 21.20 10.66 18.46
C VAL A 139 22.58 10.99 17.92
N SER A 140 23.43 9.96 17.77
CA SER A 140 24.75 10.10 17.17
C SER A 140 24.67 10.58 15.72
N ALA A 141 25.79 11.06 15.17
CA ALA A 141 25.84 11.46 13.77
C ALA A 141 25.64 10.27 12.81
N GLU A 142 26.19 9.10 13.18
CA GLU A 142 26.07 7.86 12.41
C GLU A 142 24.62 7.38 12.37
N GLU A 143 23.96 7.25 13.52
CA GLU A 143 22.52 6.90 13.58
C GLU A 143 21.67 7.91 12.79
N ARG A 144 21.98 9.21 12.89
CA ARG A 144 21.25 10.24 12.13
C ARG A 144 21.39 10.04 10.62
N ASP A 145 22.60 9.76 10.13
CA ASP A 145 22.84 9.56 8.70
C ASP A 145 22.16 8.28 8.20
N GLU A 146 22.16 7.19 8.99
CA GLU A 146 21.47 5.94 8.67
C GLU A 146 19.94 6.11 8.64
N THR A 147 19.36 6.71 9.69
CA THR A 147 17.92 6.98 9.76
C THR A 147 17.47 7.92 8.64
N GLN A 148 18.28 8.93 8.28
CA GLN A 148 18.00 9.79 7.13
C GLN A 148 18.00 8.99 5.82
N GLY A 149 18.93 8.06 5.64
CA GLY A 149 18.93 7.14 4.49
C GLY A 149 17.68 6.26 4.42
N ALA A 150 17.19 5.76 5.56
CA ALA A 150 15.95 5.00 5.63
C ALA A 150 14.72 5.84 5.25
N ILE A 151 14.66 7.10 5.71
CA ILE A 151 13.62 8.07 5.33
C ILE A 151 13.62 8.32 3.82
N GLU A 152 14.80 8.52 3.23
CA GLU A 152 14.94 8.73 1.78
C GLU A 152 14.49 7.51 0.98
N ALA A 153 14.86 6.30 1.42
CA ALA A 153 14.39 5.06 0.80
C ALA A 153 12.87 4.90 0.88
N LEU A 154 12.25 5.21 2.02
CA LEU A 154 10.79 5.19 2.19
C LEU A 154 10.08 6.15 1.23
N ARG A 155 10.61 7.36 1.06
CA ARG A 155 10.05 8.35 0.13
C ARG A 155 10.12 7.86 -1.31
N GLU A 156 11.28 7.37 -1.73
CA GLU A 156 11.47 6.84 -3.08
C GLU A 156 10.50 5.70 -3.39
N GLU A 157 10.33 4.76 -2.46
CA GLU A 157 9.45 3.62 -2.68
C GLU A 157 7.97 4.00 -2.63
N LEU A 158 7.57 4.97 -1.79
CA LEU A 158 6.20 5.52 -1.81
C LEU A 158 5.88 6.24 -3.12
N ASP A 159 6.82 7.01 -3.66
CA ASP A 159 6.62 7.69 -4.95
C ASP A 159 6.49 6.65 -6.08
N ALA A 160 7.29 5.59 -6.06
CA ALA A 160 7.16 4.50 -7.03
C ALA A 160 5.85 3.72 -6.86
N LEU A 161 5.35 3.55 -5.63
CA LEU A 161 4.06 2.93 -5.36
C LEU A 161 2.89 3.81 -5.85
N GLU A 162 2.96 5.12 -5.63
CA GLU A 162 1.97 6.08 -6.12
C GLU A 162 1.83 6.01 -7.65
N VAL A 163 2.95 5.87 -8.37
CA VAL A 163 2.93 5.71 -9.84
C VAL A 163 2.10 4.49 -10.25
N VAL A 164 2.36 3.32 -9.69
CA VAL A 164 1.64 2.10 -10.11
C VAL A 164 0.18 2.11 -9.65
N LEU A 165 -0.13 2.71 -8.49
CA LEU A 165 -1.52 2.85 -8.03
C LEU A 165 -2.31 3.79 -8.95
N ASN A 166 -1.68 4.86 -9.45
CA ASN A 166 -2.29 5.72 -10.46
C ASN A 166 -2.53 4.97 -11.78
N ASP A 167 -1.58 4.14 -12.22
CA ASP A 167 -1.78 3.28 -13.39
C ASP A 167 -2.98 2.34 -13.23
N LEU A 168 -3.18 1.77 -12.03
CA LEU A 168 -4.36 0.97 -11.70
C LEU A 168 -5.66 1.80 -11.76
N LEU A 169 -5.67 3.01 -11.19
CA LEU A 169 -6.83 3.89 -11.22
C LEU A 169 -7.19 4.31 -12.65
N ASP A 170 -6.20 4.45 -13.52
CA ASP A 170 -6.39 4.71 -14.95
C ASP A 170 -6.83 3.46 -15.71
N ALA A 171 -6.29 2.29 -15.36
CA ALA A 171 -6.78 1.01 -15.86
C ALA A 171 -8.25 0.79 -15.50
N LEU A 172 -8.77 1.28 -14.37
CA LEU A 172 -10.19 1.22 -14.05
C LEU A 172 -11.06 2.27 -14.78
N ARG A 173 -10.47 3.24 -15.49
CA ARG A 173 -11.20 4.35 -16.12
C ARG A 173 -11.67 4.06 -17.55
N ALA A 174 -10.90 3.28 -18.30
CA ALA A 174 -11.14 3.01 -19.73
C ALA A 174 -12.23 1.96 -20.00
#